data_AF-A0A401PTQ1-F1
#
_entry.id   AF-A0A401PTQ1-F1
#
_cell.length_a   1.000
_cell.length_b   1.000
_cell.length_c   1.000
_cell.angle_alpha   90.00
_cell.angle_beta   90.00
_cell.angle_gamma   90.00
#
_symmetry.space_group_name_H-M   'P 1'
#
loop_
_entity.id
_entity.type
_entity.pdbx_description
1 polymer ?
#
loop_
_entity_poly.entity_id
_entity_poly.type
_entity_poly.pdbx_seq_one_letter_code
_entity_poly.pdbx_strand_id
1 'polypeptide(L)'
;TIVPVSGPWGVYGYLENGKIQQRFRVFVLIVPEVINPPEPTDPTIKIITESPVWFYTRDFDKKVDEQQIEERVIQFQKDLKQDNQPFIGTYFSIVVFNTHGQMGIGFEKAGE
;
A
#
# COMPACT_ATOMS: atom_id res chain seq x y z
N THR A 1 -13.04 5.30 20.61
CA THR A 1 -12.95 6.53 19.80
C THR A 1 -13.17 6.16 18.36
N ILE A 2 -14.14 6.76 17.68
CA ILE A 2 -14.33 6.58 16.23
C ILE A 2 -13.30 7.47 15.56
N VAL A 3 -12.34 6.87 14.85
CA VAL A 3 -11.31 7.60 14.12
C VAL A 3 -11.76 7.69 12.66
N PRO A 4 -11.88 8.90 12.08
CA PRO A 4 -12.10 9.03 10.66
C PRO A 4 -10.86 8.51 9.93
N VAL A 5 -10.98 7.32 9.35
CA VAL A 5 -10.01 6.83 8.37
C VAL A 5 -10.39 7.51 7.07
N SER A 6 -9.55 8.42 6.57
CA SER A 6 -9.63 8.79 5.16
C SER A 6 -9.12 7.58 4.35
N GLY A 7 -10.01 6.66 3.99
CA GLY A 7 -9.74 5.70 2.92
C GLY A 7 -10.13 6.31 1.57
N PRO A 8 -9.58 5.85 0.43
CA PRO A 8 -8.67 4.73 0.22
C PRO A 8 -7.47 5.23 -0.59
N TRP A 9 -6.56 5.95 0.08
CA TRP A 9 -5.30 6.35 -0.53
C TRP A 9 -4.27 5.26 -0.30
N GLY A 10 -3.95 4.52 -1.37
CA GLY A 10 -2.88 3.53 -1.35
C GLY A 10 -1.59 4.18 -1.79
N VAL A 11 -0.47 3.84 -1.17
CA VAL A 11 0.85 4.21 -1.70
C VAL A 11 1.59 2.95 -2.11
N TYR A 12 1.91 2.80 -3.39
CA TYR A 12 2.89 1.81 -3.82
C TYR A 12 4.29 2.41 -3.69
N GLY A 13 5.11 1.79 -2.85
CA GLY A 13 6.54 1.99 -2.81
C GLY A 13 7.26 0.83 -3.48
N TYR A 14 8.35 1.11 -4.19
CA TYR A 14 9.14 0.10 -4.90
C TYR A 14 10.39 -0.27 -4.10
N LEU A 15 10.79 -1.54 -4.18
CA LEU A 15 11.97 -2.05 -3.52
C LEU A 15 13.02 -2.48 -4.54
N GLU A 16 14.26 -2.06 -4.33
CA GLU A 16 15.42 -2.56 -5.07
C GLU A 16 16.51 -2.93 -4.06
N ASN A 17 16.98 -4.17 -4.10
CA ASN A 17 18.00 -4.68 -3.18
C ASN A 17 17.69 -4.43 -1.69
N GLY A 18 16.41 -4.49 -1.32
CA GLY A 18 15.95 -4.25 0.05
C GLY A 18 15.93 -2.78 0.46
N LYS A 19 16.03 -1.83 -0.49
CA LYS A 19 15.86 -0.41 -0.23
C LYS A 19 14.62 0.17 -0.88
N ILE A 20 13.95 1.09 -0.18
CA ILE A 20 12.84 1.84 -0.76
C ILE A 20 13.39 2.81 -1.81
N GLN A 21 12.84 2.72 -3.02
CA GLN A 21 13.04 3.71 -4.04
C GLN A 21 12.15 4.92 -3.74
N GLN A 22 12.71 6.13 -3.81
CA GLN A 22 12.02 7.42 -3.65
C GLN A 22 11.11 7.72 -4.86
N ARG A 23 10.28 6.75 -5.22
CA ARG A 23 9.34 6.76 -6.31
C ARG A 23 8.07 6.10 -5.80
N PHE A 24 7.01 6.88 -5.74
CA PHE A 24 5.74 6.42 -5.19
C PHE A 24 4.63 6.59 -6.22
N ARG A 25 3.67 5.68 -6.20
CA ARG A 25 2.38 5.89 -6.84
C ARG A 25 1.32 6.00 -5.77
N VAL A 26 0.55 7.08 -5.82
CA VAL A 26 -0.59 7.28 -4.93
C VAL A 26 -1.84 6.91 -5.70
N PHE A 27 -2.64 6.04 -5.11
CA PHE A 27 -3.92 5.60 -5.66
C PHE A 27 -5.01 6.21 -4.81
N VAL A 28 -6.13 6.57 -5.42
CA VAL A 28 -7.36 6.91 -4.70
C VAL A 28 -8.43 6.03 -5.32
N LEU A 29 -9.06 5.18 -4.52
CA LEU A 29 -10.14 4.35 -5.07
C LEU A 29 -11.38 5.23 -5.33
N ILE A 30 -11.84 5.15 -6.57
CA ILE A 30 -13.12 5.68 -7.02
C ILE A 30 -14.19 4.70 -6.51
N VAL A 31 -15.13 5.20 -5.71
CA VAL A 31 -16.16 4.35 -5.11
C VAL A 31 -17.06 3.71 -6.18
N PRO A 32 -17.55 2.48 -5.98
CA PRO A 32 -18.30 1.73 -7.02
C PRO A 32 -19.55 2.44 -7.56
N GLU A 33 -20.13 3.37 -6.80
CA GLU A 33 -21.30 4.16 -7.19
C GLU A 33 -20.99 5.16 -8.30
N VAL A 34 -19.71 5.49 -8.53
CA VAL A 34 -19.28 6.39 -9.60
C VAL A 34 -19.07 5.58 -10.88
N ILE A 35 -20.10 5.54 -11.72
CA ILE A 35 -20.07 4.79 -12.99
C ILE A 35 -19.14 5.45 -14.03
N ASN A 36 -19.09 6.79 -14.06
CA ASN A 36 -18.29 7.57 -15.00
C ASN A 36 -17.47 8.63 -14.23
N PRO A 37 -16.26 8.31 -13.79
CA PRO A 37 -15.38 9.29 -13.17
C PRO A 37 -15.00 10.41 -14.15
N PRO A 38 -14.88 11.67 -13.69
CA PRO A 38 -14.47 12.76 -14.55
C PRO A 38 -13.02 12.58 -15.03
N GLU A 39 -12.75 12.93 -16.28
CA GLU A 39 -11.40 12.89 -16.83
C GLU A 39 -10.45 13.81 -16.04
N PRO A 40 -9.24 13.34 -15.66
CA PRO A 40 -8.29 14.17 -14.96
C PRO A 40 -7.79 15.33 -15.83
N THR A 41 -7.71 16.52 -15.25
CA THR A 41 -7.08 17.68 -15.91
C THR A 41 -5.56 17.68 -15.78
N ASP A 42 -5.02 16.99 -14.77
CA ASP A 42 -3.57 16.83 -14.56
C ASP A 42 -3.07 15.60 -15.34
N PRO A 43 -2.10 15.75 -16.27
CA PRO A 43 -1.61 14.65 -17.10
C PRO A 43 -0.84 13.57 -16.33
N THR A 44 -0.45 13.83 -15.08
CA THR A 44 0.20 12.84 -14.20
C THR A 44 -0.80 11.89 -13.55
N ILE A 45 -2.09 12.25 -13.55
CA ILE A 45 -3.19 11.46 -13.00
C ILE A 45 -3.78 10.59 -14.11
N LYS A 46 -3.99 9.31 -13.80
CA LYS A 46 -4.64 8.36 -14.70
C LYS A 46 -5.70 7.61 -13.94
N ILE A 47 -6.87 7.45 -14.57
CA ILE A 47 -7.88 6.51 -14.11
C ILE A 47 -7.46 5.13 -14.60
N ILE A 48 -7.37 4.18 -13.68
CA ILE A 48 -7.03 2.79 -13.98
C ILE A 48 -8.13 1.88 -13.45
N THR A 49 -8.39 0.81 -14.18
CA THR A 49 -9.25 -0.28 -13.74
C THR A 49 -8.37 -1.49 -13.55
N GLU A 50 -8.28 -1.98 -12.31
CA GLU A 50 -7.49 -3.17 -11.98
C GLU A 50 -8.41 -4.27 -11.45
N SER A 51 -8.03 -5.53 -11.67
CA SER A 51 -8.71 -6.67 -11.09
C SER A 51 -8.57 -6.66 -9.56
N PRO A 52 -9.52 -7.23 -8.81
CA PRO A 52 -9.36 -7.43 -7.38
C PRO A 52 -8.08 -8.22 -7.09
N VAL A 53 -7.29 -7.73 -6.14
CA VAL A 53 -6.05 -8.38 -5.68
C VAL A 53 -6.15 -8.67 -4.18
N TRP A 54 -5.47 -9.71 -3.74
CA TRP A 54 -5.39 -10.09 -2.33
C TRP A 54 -4.06 -9.62 -1.75
N PHE A 55 -4.10 -9.03 -0.56
CA PHE A 55 -2.91 -8.59 0.16
C PHE A 55 -2.74 -9.36 1.47
N TYR A 56 -1.51 -9.72 1.79
CA TYR A 56 -1.11 -9.93 3.18
C TYR A 56 -0.86 -8.56 3.79
N THR A 57 -1.48 -8.26 4.93
CA THR A 57 -1.36 -6.97 5.59
C THR A 57 -0.81 -7.10 7.00
N ARG A 58 -0.13 -6.05 7.45
CA ARG A 58 0.32 -5.90 8.85
C ARG A 58 0.12 -4.47 9.31
N ASP A 59 -0.60 -4.32 10.42
CA ASP A 59 -0.87 -3.03 11.05
C ASP A 59 0.14 -2.71 12.15
N PHE A 60 0.40 -1.42 12.32
CA PHE A 60 1.25 -0.87 13.36
C PHE A 60 0.60 0.35 13.99
N ASP A 61 0.49 0.37 15.32
CA ASP A 61 -0.20 1.43 16.07
C ASP A 61 0.72 2.60 16.50
N LYS A 62 1.70 2.95 15.67
CA LYS A 62 2.65 4.05 15.96
C LYS A 62 3.07 4.77 14.71
N LYS A 63 3.01 6.10 14.78
CA LYS A 63 3.63 7.01 13.79
C LYS A 63 5.10 6.64 13.62
N VAL A 64 5.54 6.65 12.37
CA VAL A 64 6.90 6.30 11.97
C VAL A 64 7.46 7.27 10.98
N ASP A 65 8.79 7.34 10.96
CA ASP A 65 9.55 7.97 9.89
C ASP A 65 9.83 6.98 8.75
N GLU A 66 10.50 7.46 7.70
CA GLU A 66 10.85 6.68 6.51
C GLU A 66 11.72 5.46 6.81
N GLN A 67 12.74 5.62 7.67
CA GLN A 67 13.65 4.52 8.00
C GLN A 67 12.89 3.41 8.72
N GLN A 68 12.00 3.77 9.64
CA GLN A 68 11.15 2.82 10.35
C GLN A 68 10.13 2.14 9.42
N ILE A 69 9.66 2.82 8.37
CA ILE A 69 8.84 2.19 7.33
C ILE A 69 9.66 1.13 6.59
N GLU A 70 10.87 1.48 6.15
CA GLU A 70 11.77 0.54 5.45
C GLU A 70 12.07 -0.70 6.29
N GLU A 71 12.43 -0.52 7.56
CA GLU A 71 12.68 -1.63 8.50
C GLU A 71 11.45 -2.54 8.64
N ARG A 72 10.24 -1.96 8.76
CA ARG A 72 8.98 -2.72 8.88
C ARG A 72 8.64 -3.48 7.61
N VAL A 73 8.85 -2.87 6.45
CA VAL A 73 8.63 -3.49 5.13
C VAL A 73 9.57 -4.68 4.97
N ILE A 74 10.88 -4.50 5.22
CA ILE A 74 11.87 -5.57 5.14
C ILE A 74 11.55 -6.69 6.13
N GLN A 75 11.18 -6.36 7.36
CA GLN A 75 10.81 -7.37 8.36
C GLN A 75 9.59 -8.18 7.89
N PHE A 76 8.56 -7.51 7.39
CA PHE A 76 7.37 -8.22 6.92
C PHE A 76 7.66 -9.13 5.72
N GLN A 77 8.53 -8.72 4.79
CA GLN A 77 9.00 -9.59 3.71
C GLN A 77 9.73 -10.84 4.22
N LYS A 78 10.56 -10.69 5.26
CA LYS A 78 11.27 -11.82 5.87
C LYS A 78 10.29 -12.80 6.49
N ASP A 79 9.30 -12.29 7.22
CA ASP A 79 8.30 -13.13 7.90
C ASP A 79 7.46 -13.91 6.86
N LEU A 80 6.97 -13.25 5.81
CA LEU A 80 6.25 -13.93 4.73
C LEU A 80 7.09 -15.02 4.03
N LYS A 81 8.39 -14.78 3.85
CA LYS A 81 9.33 -15.80 3.32
C LYS A 81 9.52 -16.96 4.28
N GLN A 82 9.66 -16.70 5.58
CA GLN A 82 9.79 -17.73 6.61
C GLN A 82 8.54 -18.62 6.68
N ASP A 83 7.37 -18.00 6.51
CA ASP A 83 6.07 -18.68 6.51
C ASP A 83 5.72 -19.35 5.16
N ASN A 84 6.64 -19.35 4.19
CA ASN A 84 6.45 -19.85 2.82
C ASN A 84 5.20 -19.30 2.12
N GLN A 85 4.82 -18.05 2.41
CA GLN A 85 3.71 -17.39 1.74
C GLN A 85 4.15 -16.90 0.36
N PRO A 86 3.35 -17.13 -0.70
CA PRO A 86 3.67 -16.60 -2.03
C PRO A 86 3.23 -15.13 -2.13
N PHE A 87 4.16 -14.22 -2.40
CA PHE A 87 3.87 -12.78 -2.53
C PHE A 87 4.77 -12.09 -3.56
N ILE A 88 4.31 -10.94 -4.07
CA ILE A 88 5.11 -10.07 -4.94
C ILE A 88 6.00 -9.17 -4.08
N GLY A 89 7.31 -9.45 -4.07
CA GLY A 89 8.28 -8.76 -3.22
C GLY A 89 8.93 -7.51 -3.83
N THR A 90 8.52 -7.08 -5.01
CA THR A 90 9.14 -5.94 -5.74
C THR A 90 8.54 -4.58 -5.37
N TYR A 91 7.36 -4.57 -4.76
CA TYR A 91 6.70 -3.37 -4.26
C TYR A 91 5.89 -3.69 -3.01
N PHE A 92 5.54 -2.67 -2.24
CA PHE A 92 4.67 -2.77 -1.07
C PHE A 92 3.60 -1.68 -1.13
N SER A 93 2.49 -1.90 -0.43
CA SER A 93 1.39 -0.95 -0.31
C SER A 93 1.33 -0.39 1.11
N ILE A 94 1.07 0.91 1.26
CA ILE A 94 0.53 1.46 2.50
C ILE A 94 -1.00 1.49 2.33
N VAL A 95 -1.71 0.62 3.07
CA VAL A 95 -3.15 0.34 2.91
C VAL A 95 -4.02 1.05 3.95
N VAL A 96 -3.44 1.42 5.09
CA VAL A 96 -4.09 2.22 6.14
C VAL A 96 -3.09 3.25 6.61
N PHE A 97 -3.47 4.52 6.67
CA PHE A 97 -2.71 5.54 7.39
C PHE A 97 -3.68 6.56 8.00
N ASN A 98 -3.65 6.73 9.32
CA ASN A 98 -4.49 7.72 10.00
C ASN A 98 -3.67 8.76 10.76
N THR A 99 -4.34 9.84 11.16
CA THR A 99 -3.72 10.97 11.90
C THR A 99 -3.20 10.59 13.28
N HIS A 100 -3.61 9.43 13.82
CA HIS A 100 -3.14 8.88 15.09
C HIS A 100 -1.92 7.96 14.91
N GLY A 101 -1.41 7.81 13.68
CA GLY A 101 -0.21 7.04 13.38
C GLY A 101 -0.44 5.54 13.21
N GLN A 102 -1.69 5.08 13.06
CA GLN A 102 -1.94 3.72 12.58
C GLN A 102 -1.45 3.62 11.15
N MET A 103 -0.64 2.61 10.86
CA MET A 103 -0.14 2.33 9.52
C MET A 103 -0.29 0.85 9.19
N GLY A 104 -0.93 0.53 8.08
CA GLY A 104 -0.99 -0.81 7.51
C GLY A 104 -0.07 -0.92 6.30
N ILE A 105 0.84 -1.89 6.29
CA ILE A 105 1.62 -2.25 5.10
C ILE A 105 1.09 -3.53 4.49
N GLY A 106 1.20 -3.69 3.18
CA GLY A 106 0.74 -4.88 2.48
C GLY A 106 1.64 -5.33 1.33
N PHE A 107 1.69 -6.65 1.13
CA PHE A 107 2.27 -7.28 -0.07
C PHE A 107 1.18 -8.04 -0.81
N GLU A 108 1.11 -7.85 -2.12
CA GLU A 108 0.17 -8.60 -2.96
C GLU A 108 0.53 -10.09 -2.93
N LYS A 109 -0.47 -10.94 -2.75
CA LYS A 109 -0.33 -12.40 -2.82
C LYS A 109 -0.02 -12.81 -4.26
N ALA A 110 1.00 -13.65 -4.43
CA ALA A 110 1.35 -14.22 -5.73
C ALA A 110 0.61 -15.55 -5.94
N GLY A 111 0.06 -15.74 -7.14
CA GLY A 111 -0.72 -16.93 -7.50
C GLY A 111 -2.12 -16.95 -6.87
N GLU A 112 -3.09 -17.50 -7.58
CA GLU A 112 -4.43 -17.82 -7.04
C GLU A 112 -4.34 -18.98 -6.03
#